data_AF-A0A8K0J188-F1
#
_entry.id   AF-A0A8K0J188-F1
#
_cell.length_a   1.000
_cell.length_b   1.000
_cell.length_c   1.000
_cell.angle_alpha   90.00
_cell.angle_beta   90.00
_cell.angle_gamma   90.00
#
_symmetry.space_group_name_H-M   'P 1'
#
loop_
_entity.id
_entity.type
_entity.pdbx_description
1 polymer ?
#
loop_
_entity_poly.entity_id
_entity_poly.type
_entity_poly.pdbx_seq_one_letter_code
_entity_poly.pdbx_strand_id
1 'polypeptide(L)'
;MRFSGLFTSLMLGISMTSTSFANPLDGSAELQDRSAELQDRSSVLEERGLTLKVIRGPTKDATCPHRERVGNFGPYARHKYTENQIKAAFRHGAQLAAAGKQVGDRKYPHDFRNAEGLPFHCGKNKMEFPITINNRVYNGGPSDNIPDRVVFGYKKTKKEFQVTYCGVMRHGPRRDFLLCP
;
A
#
# COMPACT_ATOMS: atom_id res chain seq x y z
N MET A 1 -54.52 -14.05 22.08
CA MET A 1 -55.00 -12.74 22.59
C MET A 1 -55.12 -11.80 21.40
N ARG A 2 -56.35 -11.39 21.08
CA ARG A 2 -56.70 -10.35 20.11
C ARG A 2 -56.51 -9.00 20.79
N PHE A 3 -55.95 -8.00 20.12
CA PHE A 3 -56.48 -6.63 20.21
C PHE A 3 -56.16 -5.87 18.92
N SER A 4 -57.25 -5.64 18.17
CA SER A 4 -57.37 -4.66 17.10
C SER A 4 -57.28 -3.25 17.67
N GLY A 5 -56.74 -2.33 16.89
CA GLY A 5 -56.77 -0.89 17.19
C GLY A 5 -56.66 -0.07 15.90
N LEU A 6 -57.79 0.07 15.21
CA LEU A 6 -58.03 1.15 14.24
C LEU A 6 -58.13 2.48 15.01
N PHE A 7 -57.51 3.54 14.50
CA PHE A 7 -58.02 4.90 14.68
C PHE A 7 -57.92 5.67 13.36
N THR A 8 -59.05 6.23 12.99
CA THR A 8 -59.35 6.91 11.72
C THR A 8 -59.41 8.42 11.96
N SER A 9 -58.97 9.19 10.95
CA SER A 9 -59.36 10.56 10.59
C SER A 9 -59.23 11.72 11.59
N LEU A 10 -58.52 12.79 11.19
CA LEU A 10 -59.17 14.07 10.81
C LEU A 10 -58.21 14.98 10.03
N MET A 11 -58.68 15.51 8.89
CA MET A 11 -58.08 16.57 8.08
C MET A 11 -58.43 17.96 8.64
N LEU A 12 -57.53 18.95 8.49
CA LEU A 12 -57.78 20.38 8.16
C LEU A 12 -56.43 21.13 8.18
N GLY A 13 -55.96 21.64 7.04
CA GLY A 13 -55.89 23.08 6.74
C GLY A 13 -54.70 23.75 7.45
N ILE A 14 -53.68 24.29 6.76
CA ILE A 14 -53.72 25.56 6.03
C ILE A 14 -52.56 25.59 5.02
N SER A 15 -52.87 26.09 3.83
CA SER A 15 -51.93 26.48 2.78
C SER A 15 -51.10 27.68 3.23
N MET A 16 -49.78 27.61 3.09
CA MET A 16 -48.94 28.80 2.89
C MET A 16 -47.99 28.54 1.73
N THR A 17 -48.39 29.02 0.56
CA THR A 17 -47.50 29.27 -0.58
C THR A 17 -46.55 30.40 -0.21
N SER A 18 -45.33 30.06 0.20
CA SER A 18 -44.21 30.99 0.20
C SER A 18 -43.50 30.89 -1.15
N THR A 19 -43.97 31.67 -2.13
CA THR A 19 -43.17 32.02 -3.30
C THR A 19 -42.03 32.91 -2.84
N SER A 20 -40.86 32.32 -2.61
CA SER A 20 -39.63 33.10 -2.49
C SER A 20 -39.19 33.49 -3.90
N PHE A 21 -39.37 34.76 -4.26
CA PHE A 21 -38.64 35.37 -5.35
C PHE A 21 -37.18 35.49 -4.91
N ALA A 22 -36.37 34.47 -5.24
CA ALA A 22 -34.92 34.60 -5.15
C ALA A 22 -34.46 35.43 -6.35
N ASN A 23 -34.02 36.66 -6.06
CA ASN A 23 -33.32 37.52 -7.01
C ASN A 23 -32.10 36.79 -7.57
N PRO A 24 -31.88 36.74 -8.89
CA PRO A 24 -30.77 36.02 -9.49
C PRO A 24 -29.53 36.90 -9.57
N LEU A 25 -29.03 37.43 -8.45
CA LEU A 25 -27.83 38.28 -8.46
C LEU A 25 -27.08 38.21 -7.12
N ASP A 26 -26.64 37.02 -6.67
CA ASP A 26 -25.42 36.93 -5.83
C ASP A 26 -24.85 35.51 -5.65
N GLY A 27 -25.18 34.56 -6.53
CA GLY A 27 -24.68 33.17 -6.40
C GLY A 27 -23.26 32.94 -6.93
N SER A 28 -22.71 33.89 -7.69
CA SER A 28 -21.47 33.70 -8.45
C SER A 28 -20.21 33.75 -7.59
N ALA A 29 -20.18 34.57 -6.54
CA ALA A 29 -18.99 34.73 -5.70
C ALA A 29 -18.76 33.54 -4.76
N GLU A 30 -19.83 33.04 -4.11
CA GLU A 30 -19.73 31.92 -3.16
C GLU A 30 -19.51 30.57 -3.85
N LEU A 31 -20.04 30.39 -5.07
CA LEU A 31 -19.76 29.21 -5.90
C LEU A 31 -18.33 29.22 -6.47
N GLN A 32 -17.78 30.40 -6.80
CA GLN A 32 -16.39 30.53 -7.24
C GLN A 32 -15.41 30.23 -6.10
N ASP A 33 -15.68 30.70 -4.89
CA ASP A 33 -14.83 30.46 -3.72
C ASP A 33 -14.75 28.95 -3.36
N ARG A 34 -15.91 28.26 -3.35
CA ARG A 34 -15.93 26.80 -3.15
C ARG A 34 -15.27 26.02 -4.29
N SER A 35 -15.32 26.52 -5.52
CA SER A 35 -14.64 25.88 -6.65
C SER A 35 -13.11 26.05 -6.59
N ALA A 36 -12.63 27.18 -6.09
CA ALA A 36 -11.21 27.41 -5.84
C ALA A 36 -10.68 26.56 -4.69
N GLU A 37 -11.42 26.43 -3.58
CA GLU A 37 -11.03 25.58 -2.45
C GLU A 37 -11.07 24.08 -2.81
N LEU A 38 -12.01 23.64 -3.67
CA LEU A 38 -12.05 22.26 -4.16
C LEU A 38 -10.96 21.95 -5.19
N GLN A 39 -10.55 22.92 -6.01
CA GLN A 39 -9.41 22.78 -6.93
C GLN A 39 -8.07 22.77 -6.18
N ASP A 40 -7.95 23.56 -5.11
CA ASP A 40 -6.81 23.52 -4.20
C ASP A 40 -6.75 22.18 -3.43
N ARG A 41 -7.89 21.65 -3.00
CA ARG A 41 -7.95 20.30 -2.39
C ARG A 41 -7.71 19.18 -3.40
N SER A 42 -8.11 19.34 -4.67
CA SER A 42 -7.85 18.33 -5.71
C SER A 42 -6.38 18.33 -6.15
N SER A 43 -5.72 19.49 -6.21
CA SER A 43 -4.29 19.59 -6.49
C SER A 43 -3.45 19.02 -5.34
N VAL A 44 -3.87 19.24 -4.08
CA VAL A 44 -3.27 18.63 -2.87
C VAL A 44 -3.54 17.12 -2.76
N LEU A 45 -4.57 16.60 -3.44
CA LEU A 45 -4.85 15.16 -3.54
C LEU A 45 -4.09 14.48 -4.69
N GLU A 46 -3.89 15.16 -5.82
CA GLU A 46 -3.05 14.68 -6.93
C GLU A 46 -1.54 14.66 -6.59
N GLU A 47 -1.10 15.37 -5.55
CA GLU A 47 0.26 15.27 -5.01
C GLU A 47 0.57 13.94 -4.28
N ARG A 48 -0.41 13.06 -4.03
CA ARG A 48 -0.25 11.96 -3.05
C ARG A 48 0.27 10.62 -3.58
N GLY A 49 0.54 10.48 -4.87
CA GLY A 49 1.15 9.26 -5.41
C GLY A 49 1.98 9.52 -6.64
N LEU A 50 3.27 9.21 -6.57
CA LEU A 50 4.14 9.22 -7.75
C LEU A 50 3.70 8.13 -8.72
N THR A 51 3.78 8.37 -10.03
CA THR A 51 3.53 7.34 -11.03
C THR A 51 4.59 6.25 -10.91
N LEU A 52 4.17 5.03 -10.59
CA LEU A 52 5.07 3.89 -10.49
C LEU A 52 5.62 3.52 -11.88
N LYS A 53 6.94 3.47 -12.01
CA LYS A 53 7.64 3.05 -13.23
C LYS A 53 8.59 1.90 -12.93
N VAL A 54 8.31 0.72 -13.48
CA VAL A 54 9.18 -0.45 -13.34
C VAL A 54 10.27 -0.39 -14.40
N ILE A 55 11.52 -0.15 -13.99
CA ILE A 55 12.69 -0.12 -14.87
C ILE A 55 13.17 -1.54 -15.17
N ARG A 56 13.25 -2.39 -14.14
CA ARG A 56 13.60 -3.81 -14.27
C ARG A 56 12.79 -4.63 -13.28
N GLY A 57 12.05 -5.61 -13.79
CA GLY A 57 11.28 -6.55 -12.98
C GLY A 57 12.03 -7.85 -12.67
N PRO A 58 11.47 -8.71 -11.81
CA PRO A 58 11.93 -10.09 -11.67
C PRO A 58 11.70 -10.89 -12.95
N THR A 59 12.64 -11.77 -13.28
CA THR A 59 12.62 -12.62 -14.49
C THR A 59 12.99 -14.08 -14.21
N LYS A 60 13.16 -14.44 -12.94
CA LYS A 60 13.55 -15.78 -12.50
C LYS A 60 13.00 -16.09 -11.13
N ASP A 61 12.90 -17.39 -10.83
CA ASP A 61 12.67 -17.90 -9.49
C ASP A 61 13.83 -17.53 -8.55
N ALA A 62 13.58 -17.64 -7.24
CA ALA A 62 14.60 -17.49 -6.22
C ALA A 62 14.41 -18.54 -5.12
N THR A 63 15.51 -19.10 -4.61
CA THR A 63 15.47 -20.11 -3.56
C THR A 63 16.11 -19.58 -2.29
N CYS A 64 15.34 -19.43 -1.22
CA CYS A 64 15.88 -19.09 0.08
C CYS A 64 16.40 -20.34 0.80
N PRO A 65 17.65 -20.31 1.31
CA PRO A 65 18.28 -21.47 1.94
C PRO A 65 17.64 -21.79 3.30
N HIS A 66 17.79 -23.04 3.74
CA HIS A 66 17.45 -23.45 5.11
C HIS A 66 18.15 -22.55 6.12
N ARG A 67 17.47 -22.24 7.22
CA ARG A 67 18.00 -21.31 8.20
C ARG A 67 17.49 -21.56 9.61
N GLU A 68 18.41 -21.77 10.54
CA GLU A 68 18.07 -21.90 11.95
C GLU A 68 17.49 -20.59 12.52
N ARG A 69 16.56 -20.73 13.47
CA ARG A 69 15.99 -19.62 14.23
C ARG A 69 16.45 -19.69 15.68
N VAL A 70 16.54 -18.54 16.32
CA VAL A 70 16.78 -18.45 17.77
C VAL A 70 15.45 -18.60 18.51
N GLY A 71 15.46 -19.34 19.62
CA GLY A 71 14.29 -19.58 20.47
C GLY A 71 13.53 -20.87 20.11
N ASN A 72 12.31 -21.02 20.64
CA ASN A 72 11.48 -22.22 20.48
C ASN A 72 10.74 -22.30 19.15
N PHE A 73 11.16 -21.51 18.15
CA PHE A 73 10.58 -21.55 16.82
C PHE A 73 11.45 -22.44 15.95
N GLY A 74 10.86 -23.47 15.32
CA GLY A 74 11.57 -24.33 14.38
C GLY A 74 12.22 -23.56 13.23
N PRO A 75 13.19 -24.15 12.53
CA PRO A 75 13.96 -23.47 11.50
C PRO A 75 13.09 -22.96 10.36
N TYR A 76 13.55 -21.91 9.68
CA TYR A 76 12.99 -21.55 8.38
C TYR A 76 13.48 -22.55 7.34
N ALA A 77 12.58 -23.44 6.92
CA ALA A 77 12.87 -24.41 5.88
C ALA A 77 13.30 -23.73 4.57
N ARG A 78 14.11 -24.42 3.77
CA ARG A 78 14.45 -24.02 2.40
C ARG A 78 13.14 -23.85 1.61
N HIS A 79 13.00 -22.75 0.88
CA HIS A 79 11.79 -22.47 0.10
C HIS A 79 12.14 -21.86 -1.26
N LYS A 80 11.47 -22.33 -2.32
CA LYS A 80 11.60 -21.79 -3.68
C LYS A 80 10.39 -20.92 -3.98
N TYR A 81 10.63 -19.64 -4.26
CA TYR A 81 9.64 -18.72 -4.78
C TYR A 81 9.66 -18.75 -6.30
N THR A 82 8.47 -18.86 -6.89
CA THR A 82 8.30 -18.68 -8.33
C THR A 82 8.47 -17.22 -8.72
N GLU A 83 8.87 -16.97 -9.96
CA GLU A 83 8.94 -15.63 -10.55
C GLU A 83 7.63 -14.84 -10.35
N ASN A 84 6.47 -15.50 -10.44
CA ASN A 84 5.17 -14.85 -10.26
C ASN A 84 4.92 -14.41 -8.80
N GLN A 85 5.31 -15.21 -7.81
CA GLN A 85 5.25 -14.81 -6.40
C GLN A 85 6.14 -13.59 -6.15
N ILE A 86 7.35 -13.60 -6.73
CA ILE A 86 8.31 -12.50 -6.59
C ILE A 86 7.77 -11.24 -7.27
N LYS A 87 7.24 -11.35 -8.50
CA LYS A 87 6.60 -10.24 -9.23
C LYS A 87 5.44 -9.64 -8.44
N ALA A 88 4.60 -10.46 -7.83
CA ALA A 88 3.45 -10.00 -7.06
C ALA A 88 3.88 -9.20 -5.83
N ALA A 89 4.81 -9.74 -5.02
CA ALA A 89 5.34 -9.04 -3.85
C ALA A 89 6.08 -7.75 -4.23
N PHE A 90 6.92 -7.80 -5.27
CA PHE A 90 7.67 -6.64 -5.78
C PHE A 90 6.74 -5.52 -6.24
N ARG A 91 5.73 -5.84 -7.08
CA ARG A 91 4.80 -4.83 -7.59
C ARG A 91 3.97 -4.22 -6.47
N HIS A 92 3.50 -5.02 -5.52
CA HIS A 92 2.68 -4.51 -4.42
C HIS A 92 3.48 -3.59 -3.48
N GLY A 93 4.68 -4.01 -3.08
CA GLY A 93 5.59 -3.15 -2.31
C GLY A 93 5.91 -1.85 -3.04
N ALA A 94 6.21 -1.92 -4.34
CA ALA A 94 6.49 -0.73 -5.14
C ALA A 94 5.29 0.22 -5.28
N GLN A 95 4.07 -0.31 -5.41
CA GLN A 95 2.83 0.48 -5.43
C GLN A 95 2.59 1.21 -4.11
N LEU A 96 2.77 0.53 -2.98
CA LEU A 96 2.69 1.15 -1.66
C LEU A 96 3.71 2.28 -1.51
N ALA A 97 4.97 2.02 -1.89
CA ALA A 97 6.03 3.02 -1.83
C ALA A 97 5.76 4.25 -2.72
N ALA A 98 5.26 4.02 -3.95
CA ALA A 98 4.91 5.09 -4.89
C ALA A 98 3.75 5.96 -4.37
N ALA A 99 2.79 5.35 -3.66
CA ALA A 99 1.67 6.02 -3.02
C ALA A 99 2.00 6.61 -1.62
N GLY A 100 3.26 6.53 -1.17
CA GLY A 100 3.65 6.98 0.17
C GLY A 100 2.97 6.21 1.31
N LYS A 101 2.54 4.96 1.07
CA LYS A 101 1.82 4.11 2.04
C LYS A 101 2.72 3.02 2.60
N GLN A 102 2.39 2.58 3.81
CA GLN A 102 3.02 1.46 4.50
C GLN A 102 1.96 0.60 5.19
N VAL A 103 2.24 -0.69 5.39
CA VAL A 103 1.35 -1.68 6.01
C VAL A 103 2.06 -2.49 7.09
N GLY A 104 1.29 -2.90 8.08
CA GLY A 104 1.74 -3.72 9.22
C GLY A 104 2.62 -2.95 10.22
N ASP A 105 2.87 -3.59 11.36
CA ASP A 105 3.54 -2.95 12.51
C ASP A 105 4.99 -2.55 12.21
N ARG A 106 5.63 -3.28 11.29
CA ARG A 106 6.98 -2.97 10.80
C ARG A 106 7.01 -1.96 9.66
N LYS A 107 5.85 -1.45 9.23
CA LYS A 107 5.71 -0.38 8.23
C LYS A 107 6.35 -0.72 6.88
N TYR A 108 5.93 -1.81 6.25
CA TYR A 108 6.43 -2.19 4.93
C TYR A 108 5.67 -1.48 3.79
N PRO A 109 6.32 -1.15 2.66
CA PRO A 109 7.75 -1.23 2.43
C PRO A 109 8.51 -0.16 3.23
N HIS A 110 9.75 -0.43 3.58
CA HIS A 110 10.64 0.54 4.19
C HIS A 110 12.05 0.41 3.65
N ASP A 111 12.89 1.41 3.94
CA ASP A 111 14.27 1.44 3.49
C ASP A 111 15.05 0.22 4.00
N PHE A 112 15.82 -0.37 3.09
CA PHE A 112 16.75 -1.45 3.37
C PHE A 112 18.18 -0.93 3.26
N ARG A 113 18.87 -0.86 4.40
CA ARG A 113 20.22 -0.26 4.50
C ARG A 113 21.33 -1.16 3.96
N ASN A 114 21.10 -2.47 3.85
CA ASN A 114 22.09 -3.44 3.39
C ASN A 114 23.44 -3.36 4.12
N ALA A 115 23.42 -3.33 5.45
CA ALA A 115 24.63 -3.19 6.27
C ALA A 115 25.59 -4.38 6.12
N GLU A 116 25.06 -5.52 5.70
CA GLU A 116 25.71 -6.80 5.49
C GLU A 116 26.38 -6.88 4.12
N GLY A 117 26.17 -5.89 3.25
CA GLY A 117 26.82 -5.82 1.95
C GLY A 117 26.36 -6.89 0.96
N LEU A 118 25.10 -7.32 1.01
CA LEU A 118 24.57 -8.26 0.01
C LEU A 118 24.75 -7.70 -1.41
N PRO A 119 25.09 -8.54 -2.40
CA PRO A 119 25.49 -8.11 -3.75
C PRO A 119 24.28 -7.71 -4.63
N PHE A 120 23.52 -6.70 -4.20
CA PHE A 120 22.34 -6.21 -4.93
C PHE A 120 22.70 -5.10 -5.93
N HIS A 121 22.64 -5.43 -7.22
CA HIS A 121 22.96 -4.52 -8.33
C HIS A 121 21.73 -3.76 -8.86
N CYS A 122 21.14 -2.89 -8.04
CA CYS A 122 19.89 -2.19 -8.37
C CYS A 122 19.86 -0.70 -7.97
N GLY A 123 21.02 -0.13 -7.64
CA GLY A 123 21.16 1.29 -7.28
C GLY A 123 21.46 1.53 -5.80
N LYS A 124 21.56 2.82 -5.43
CA LYS A 124 21.94 3.27 -4.08
C LYS A 124 20.85 3.00 -3.06
N ASN A 125 19.67 3.59 -3.27
CA ASN A 125 18.55 3.47 -2.34
C ASN A 125 17.78 2.18 -2.60
N LYS A 126 17.41 1.48 -1.53
CA LYS A 126 16.72 0.19 -1.59
C LYS A 126 15.60 0.16 -0.57
N MET A 127 14.53 -0.55 -0.89
CA MET A 127 13.46 -0.89 0.03
C MET A 127 13.28 -2.40 0.06
N GLU A 128 12.74 -2.89 1.16
CA GLU A 128 12.34 -4.27 1.34
C GLU A 128 10.84 -4.41 1.56
N PHE A 129 10.27 -5.52 1.07
CA PHE A 129 8.87 -5.86 1.26
C PHE A 129 8.70 -7.37 1.49
N PRO A 130 7.83 -7.83 2.41
CA PRO A 130 7.66 -9.25 2.68
C PRO A 130 7.14 -10.04 1.48
N ILE A 131 7.70 -11.22 1.28
CA ILE A 131 7.16 -12.25 0.38
C ILE A 131 6.73 -13.44 1.22
N THR A 132 5.55 -14.00 0.93
CA THR A 132 4.94 -15.06 1.73
C THR A 132 4.97 -16.39 0.99
N ILE A 133 5.04 -17.48 1.75
CA ILE A 133 5.09 -18.85 1.21
C ILE A 133 3.73 -19.35 0.68
N ASN A 134 2.62 -18.69 1.01
CA ASN A 134 1.27 -19.20 0.75
C ASN A 134 0.62 -18.60 -0.52
N ASN A 135 1.43 -18.10 -1.46
CA ASN A 135 0.99 -17.40 -2.68
C ASN A 135 0.13 -16.15 -2.45
N ARG A 136 0.07 -15.60 -1.22
CA ARG A 136 -0.63 -14.35 -0.95
C ARG A 136 0.35 -13.19 -0.90
N VAL A 137 -0.06 -12.05 -1.42
CA VAL A 137 0.69 -10.81 -1.24
C VAL A 137 0.50 -10.36 0.21
N TYR A 138 1.60 -10.00 0.88
CA TYR A 138 1.56 -9.49 2.24
C TYR A 138 0.74 -8.19 2.29
N ASN A 139 -0.19 -8.11 3.23
CA ASN A 139 -1.16 -7.02 3.35
C ASN A 139 -1.15 -6.32 4.72
N GLY A 140 -0.09 -6.51 5.51
CA GLY A 140 0.07 -5.85 6.81
C GLY A 140 -0.19 -6.72 8.05
N GLY A 141 -0.44 -8.02 7.90
CA GLY A 141 -0.52 -8.93 9.05
C GLY A 141 0.81 -9.10 9.82
N PRO A 142 0.86 -9.94 10.86
CA PRO A 142 2.11 -10.22 11.58
C PRO A 142 3.22 -10.71 10.63
N SER A 143 4.44 -10.18 10.81
CA SER A 143 5.58 -10.48 9.93
C SER A 143 6.70 -11.28 10.61
N ASP A 144 6.55 -11.66 11.88
CA ASP A 144 7.58 -12.36 12.65
C ASP A 144 7.92 -13.75 12.12
N ASN A 145 6.95 -14.39 11.47
CA ASN A 145 7.10 -15.70 10.84
C ASN A 145 7.22 -15.62 9.32
N ILE A 146 7.41 -14.42 8.77
CA ILE A 146 7.66 -14.19 7.35
C ILE A 146 9.10 -13.65 7.28
N PRO A 147 10.12 -14.50 7.06
CA PRO A 147 11.52 -14.06 7.10
C PRO A 147 12.01 -13.47 5.77
N ASP A 148 11.30 -13.75 4.68
CA ASP A 148 11.79 -13.49 3.33
C ASP A 148 11.28 -12.15 2.81
N ARG A 149 12.10 -11.47 2.02
CA ARG A 149 11.83 -10.14 1.49
C ARG A 149 12.21 -10.08 0.02
N VAL A 150 11.36 -9.44 -0.78
CA VAL A 150 11.81 -8.88 -2.05
C VAL A 150 12.51 -7.56 -1.77
N VAL A 151 13.64 -7.33 -2.46
CA VAL A 151 14.38 -6.08 -2.37
C VAL A 151 14.31 -5.38 -3.72
N PHE A 152 14.03 -4.08 -3.70
CA PHE A 152 14.03 -3.25 -4.89
C PHE A 152 14.72 -1.92 -4.67
N GLY A 153 15.49 -1.49 -5.66
CA GLY A 153 16.08 -0.17 -5.71
C GLY A 153 15.04 0.84 -6.16
N TYR A 154 15.17 2.08 -5.71
CA TYR A 154 14.25 3.14 -6.13
C TYR A 154 14.93 4.49 -6.38
N LYS A 155 14.33 5.27 -7.26
CA LYS A 155 14.65 6.69 -7.51
C LYS A 155 13.35 7.48 -7.62
N LYS A 156 13.25 8.55 -6.84
CA LYS A 156 12.12 9.50 -6.90
C LYS A 156 12.46 10.64 -7.84
N THR A 157 11.52 11.00 -8.72
CA THR A 157 11.52 12.27 -9.46
C THR A 157 10.29 13.08 -9.05
N LYS A 158 10.07 14.26 -9.65
CA LYS A 158 8.86 15.05 -9.40
C LYS A 158 7.55 14.33 -9.76
N LYS A 159 7.60 13.36 -10.69
CA LYS A 159 6.40 12.68 -11.22
C LYS A 159 6.44 11.17 -11.13
N GLU A 160 7.63 10.57 -11.02
CA GLU A 160 7.81 9.12 -11.12
C GLU A 160 8.48 8.53 -9.88
N PHE A 161 8.02 7.35 -9.48
CA PHE A 161 8.71 6.44 -8.57
C PHE A 161 9.29 5.29 -9.40
N GLN A 162 10.57 5.41 -9.75
CA GLN A 162 11.25 4.42 -10.58
C GLN A 162 11.77 3.29 -9.70
N VAL A 163 11.45 2.04 -10.05
CA VAL A 163 11.86 0.85 -9.28
C VAL A 163 12.61 -0.18 -10.12
N THR A 164 13.61 -0.80 -9.51
CA THR A 164 14.50 -1.80 -10.10
C THR A 164 14.59 -2.99 -9.16
N TYR A 165 14.13 -4.17 -9.57
CA TYR A 165 14.23 -5.38 -8.77
C TYR A 165 15.70 -5.75 -8.46
N CYS A 166 16.01 -6.01 -7.19
CA CYS A 166 17.36 -6.36 -6.75
C CYS A 166 17.54 -7.88 -6.61
N GLY A 167 16.57 -8.54 -5.98
CA GLY A 167 16.66 -9.94 -5.59
C GLY A 167 15.72 -10.25 -4.44
N VAL A 168 15.85 -11.46 -3.90
CA VAL A 168 15.18 -11.91 -2.67
C VAL A 168 16.24 -12.15 -1.60
N MET A 169 15.90 -11.85 -0.35
CA MET A 169 16.72 -12.18 0.81
C MET A 169 15.91 -12.76 1.95
N ARG A 170 16.59 -13.43 2.86
CA ARG A 170 16.05 -14.04 4.08
C ARG A 170 16.68 -13.43 5.32
N HIS A 171 15.86 -13.06 6.29
CA HIS A 171 16.32 -12.57 7.59
C HIS A 171 17.02 -13.62 8.46
N GLY A 172 18.03 -13.09 9.14
CA GLY A 172 18.90 -13.55 10.21
C GLY A 172 18.26 -13.85 11.56
N PRO A 173 18.87 -14.65 12.49
CA PRO A 173 18.43 -14.67 13.87
C PRO A 173 19.05 -13.49 14.64
N ARG A 174 20.08 -12.84 14.07
CA ARG A 174 20.92 -11.79 14.64
C ARG A 174 20.94 -10.57 13.74
N ARG A 175 19.81 -10.31 13.07
CA ARG A 175 19.60 -9.22 12.10
C ARG A 175 20.44 -9.30 10.83
N ASP A 176 21.18 -10.39 10.62
CA ASP A 176 21.88 -10.66 9.37
C ASP A 176 20.91 -10.96 8.22
N PHE A 177 21.40 -11.01 6.98
CA PHE A 177 20.59 -11.37 5.82
C PHE A 177 21.35 -12.33 4.92
N LEU A 178 20.62 -13.23 4.29
CA LEU A 178 21.15 -14.14 3.28
C LEU A 178 20.49 -13.88 1.94
N LEU A 179 21.29 -13.88 0.88
CA LEU A 179 20.76 -13.85 -0.48
C LEU A 179 20.01 -15.15 -0.78
N CYS A 180 18.87 -15.04 -1.45
CA CYS A 180 18.15 -16.16 -2.02
C CYS A 180 18.46 -16.26 -3.53
N PRO A 181 19.37 -17.15 -3.97
CA PRO A 181 19.85 -17.23 -5.35
C PRO A 181 18.77 -17.61 -6.39
#